data_AF-A0A6N6T4I4-F1
#
_entry.id   AF-A0A6N6T4I4-F1
#
_cell.length_a   1.000
_cell.length_b   1.000
_cell.length_c   1.000
_cell.angle_alpha   90.00
_cell.angle_beta   90.00
_cell.angle_gamma   90.00
#
_symmetry.space_group_name_H-M   'P 1'
#
loop_
_entity.id
_entity.type
_entity.pdbx_description
1 polymer ?
#
loop_
_entity_poly.entity_id
_entity_poly.type
_entity_poly.pdbx_seq_one_letter_code
_entity_poly.pdbx_strand_id
1 'polypeptide(L)'
;MIIDSIYPTVATDDFARRFSQRGGNLMWLLGAGASAAAGIPTAWDMIWEFKQQLYVSQRRVSPKQVADLANPAVRRELQSFINDLGSLPALGSPDEYAALFESVYPSEADRRTYIAAKISGAKPSYGHIALATLMKGARCRLVWTSNFDPLVADGCAKVYGGTGQLTTVAIETGSLGRNAIDEGRWPVEVKLHGDFRSRRLKNTGDELREQDAKLRTLLIDSCSRWGLVVAGYSGRDESVMDTLEAALERDASFPAGLFWLHRGEDPPLLRVQRLLAAAARKEIDCGLVPIENFDETLRDLMRLVPDLDTTVLDEIATERRVWSPAPRPAGNRGYPVVRLNALELTGMPSVCRRAVCDAGGVAEIKSAIEASGLPVIGTRSKAGVLAFGADADIRAVLSAYEIESFDLHSIETRRLRYDSHERGLLREALTRALTREHRMIAARRRGADLLTPTSVDDEKWAPLRKLTGSLGGLVPKQPELKWKEGVGIRLDWADERLWLLLEPRTVFEGLTRENRAAATDFARERIVRRYNPALNALLEFWSMLFASPQRDLPALGISTGVNAAFRLGDVTAFSGRARA
;
A
#
# COMPACT_ATOMS: atom_id res chain seq x y z
N MET A 1 -18.35 18.76 -20.53
CA MET A 1 -17.64 18.88 -21.82
C MET A 1 -16.47 17.92 -21.77
N ILE A 2 -16.54 16.83 -22.54
CA ILE A 2 -15.42 15.91 -22.72
C ILE A 2 -14.48 16.65 -23.68
N ILE A 3 -13.33 17.08 -23.19
CA ILE A 3 -12.24 17.55 -24.05
C ILE A 3 -11.66 16.25 -24.63
N ASP A 4 -11.90 15.97 -25.90
CA ASP A 4 -11.26 14.85 -26.59
C ASP A 4 -9.74 15.02 -26.44
N SER A 5 -9.09 14.05 -25.79
CA SER A 5 -7.65 14.10 -25.59
C SER A 5 -6.95 13.99 -26.96
N ILE A 6 -5.97 14.85 -27.21
CA ILE A 6 -5.21 14.86 -28.47
C ILE A 6 -4.31 13.62 -28.69
N TYR A 7 -4.28 12.69 -27.73
CA TYR A 7 -3.53 11.44 -27.75
C TYR A 7 -4.40 10.27 -27.24
N PRO A 8 -4.12 9.03 -27.67
CA PRO A 8 -4.85 7.85 -27.21
C PRO A 8 -4.57 7.54 -25.73
N THR A 9 -5.59 7.03 -25.03
CA THR A 9 -5.51 6.52 -23.66
C THR A 9 -5.86 5.04 -23.65
N VAL A 10 -5.11 4.24 -22.90
CA VAL A 10 -5.29 2.79 -22.77
C VAL A 10 -5.57 2.47 -21.31
N ALA A 11 -6.69 1.80 -21.03
CA ALA A 11 -7.03 1.39 -19.66
C ALA A 11 -5.99 0.41 -19.10
N THR A 12 -5.76 0.44 -17.80
CA THR A 12 -4.71 -0.35 -17.12
C THR A 12 -4.90 -1.85 -17.34
N ASP A 13 -6.14 -2.33 -17.31
CA ASP A 13 -6.47 -3.75 -17.55
C ASP A 13 -6.25 -4.14 -19.01
N ASP A 14 -6.51 -3.23 -19.95
CA ASP A 14 -6.23 -3.43 -21.38
C ASP A 14 -4.72 -3.49 -21.65
N PHE A 15 -3.95 -2.58 -21.05
CA PHE A 15 -2.50 -2.64 -21.10
C PHE A 15 -1.97 -3.98 -20.54
N ALA A 16 -2.51 -4.45 -19.41
CA ALA A 16 -2.08 -5.72 -18.81
C ALA A 16 -2.33 -6.93 -19.73
N ARG A 17 -3.46 -6.95 -20.47
CA ARG A 17 -3.74 -7.98 -21.50
C ARG A 17 -2.80 -7.87 -22.69
N ARG A 18 -2.48 -6.65 -23.15
CA ARG A 18 -1.51 -6.44 -24.25
C ARG A 18 -0.12 -6.91 -23.83
N PHE A 19 0.28 -6.59 -22.60
CA PHE A 19 1.56 -6.98 -22.04
C PHE A 19 1.69 -8.50 -21.89
N SER A 20 0.64 -9.22 -21.45
CA SER A 20 0.72 -10.69 -21.32
C SER A 20 0.99 -11.39 -22.66
N GLN A 21 0.50 -10.83 -23.76
CA GLN A 21 0.75 -11.33 -25.12
C GLN A 21 2.11 -10.89 -25.68
N ARG A 22 2.52 -9.65 -25.44
CA ARG A 22 3.66 -9.01 -26.13
C ARG A 22 4.89 -8.76 -25.26
N GLY A 23 4.87 -9.11 -23.97
CA GLY A 23 5.89 -8.72 -22.98
C GLY A 23 7.33 -9.00 -23.42
N GLY A 24 7.60 -10.17 -24.03
CA GLY A 24 8.94 -10.51 -24.55
C GLY A 24 9.45 -9.60 -25.68
N ASN A 25 8.58 -8.82 -26.30
CA ASN A 25 8.88 -7.84 -27.36
C ASN A 25 8.75 -6.38 -26.88
N LEU A 26 8.56 -6.16 -25.58
CA LEU A 26 8.51 -4.83 -24.96
C LEU A 26 9.79 -4.61 -24.13
N MET A 27 10.46 -3.50 -24.40
CA MET A 27 11.50 -2.95 -23.52
C MET A 27 10.89 -1.90 -22.59
N TRP A 28 11.61 -1.57 -21.52
CA TRP A 28 11.18 -0.58 -20.53
C TRP A 28 12.11 0.62 -20.50
N LEU A 29 11.57 1.82 -20.30
CA LEU A 29 12.32 3.02 -19.94
C LEU A 29 11.86 3.48 -18.55
N LEU A 30 12.75 3.39 -17.57
CA LEU A 30 12.47 3.72 -16.17
C LEU A 30 13.07 5.07 -15.79
N GLY A 31 12.23 5.95 -15.24
CA GLY A 31 12.65 7.19 -14.59
C GLY A 31 12.49 7.14 -13.07
N ALA A 32 12.78 8.27 -12.42
CA ALA A 32 12.87 8.35 -10.95
C ALA A 32 11.59 7.93 -10.23
N GLY A 33 10.43 8.06 -10.87
CA GLY A 33 9.14 7.62 -10.33
C GLY A 33 9.03 6.09 -10.13
N ALA A 34 9.82 5.29 -10.83
CA ALA A 34 9.89 3.84 -10.60
C ALA A 34 10.55 3.50 -9.25
N SER A 35 11.46 4.36 -8.79
CA SER A 35 12.20 4.21 -7.52
C SER A 35 11.51 4.87 -6.33
N ALA A 36 10.39 5.58 -6.53
CA ALA A 36 9.68 6.30 -5.47
C ALA A 36 9.22 5.39 -4.31
N ALA A 37 8.70 4.20 -4.63
CA ALA A 37 8.25 3.21 -3.63
C ALA A 37 9.42 2.56 -2.87
N ALA A 38 10.66 2.72 -3.34
CA ALA A 38 11.88 2.31 -2.63
C ALA A 38 12.41 3.38 -1.67
N GLY A 39 11.70 4.52 -1.54
CA GLY A 39 12.07 5.62 -0.66
C GLY A 39 13.02 6.65 -1.29
N ILE A 40 13.31 6.52 -2.60
CA ILE A 40 14.12 7.50 -3.32
C ILE A 40 13.20 8.63 -3.81
N PRO A 41 13.44 9.90 -3.45
CA PRO A 41 12.60 11.01 -3.88
C PRO A 41 12.69 11.21 -5.39
N THR A 42 11.57 11.60 -6.00
CA THR A 42 11.53 11.92 -7.44
C THR A 42 12.16 13.29 -7.70
N ALA A 43 12.47 13.59 -8.97
CA ALA A 43 12.91 14.94 -9.36
C ALA A 43 11.89 16.02 -8.95
N TRP A 44 10.60 15.71 -8.96
CA TRP A 44 9.55 16.61 -8.51
C TRP A 44 9.60 16.86 -7.00
N ASP A 45 9.82 15.81 -6.20
CA ASP A 45 9.98 15.94 -4.75
C ASP A 45 11.22 16.78 -4.40
N MET A 46 12.32 16.54 -5.12
CA MET A 46 13.56 17.31 -4.98
C MET A 46 13.38 18.78 -5.38
N ILE A 47 12.64 19.10 -6.44
CA ILE A 47 12.31 20.50 -6.80
C ILE A 47 11.70 21.23 -5.61
N TRP A 48 10.70 20.63 -4.95
CA TRP A 48 10.06 21.26 -3.79
C TRP A 48 10.99 21.36 -2.58
N GLU A 49 11.85 20.36 -2.37
CA GLU A 49 12.89 20.42 -1.34
C GLU A 49 13.88 21.56 -1.61
N PHE A 50 14.33 21.76 -2.86
CA PHE A 50 15.22 22.85 -3.22
C PHE A 50 14.58 24.22 -3.03
N LYS A 51 13.31 24.39 -3.44
CA LYS A 51 12.55 25.62 -3.18
C LYS A 51 12.44 25.93 -1.69
N GLN A 52 12.20 24.91 -0.87
CA GLN A 52 12.17 25.04 0.58
C GLN A 52 13.51 25.48 1.16
N GLN A 53 14.61 24.86 0.71
CA GLN A 53 15.96 25.21 1.17
C GLN A 53 16.33 26.65 0.81
N LEU A 54 16.03 27.09 -0.43
CA LEU A 54 16.21 28.47 -0.84
C LEU A 54 15.36 29.44 0.00
N TYR A 55 14.08 29.10 0.23
CA TYR A 55 13.19 29.93 1.05
C TYR A 55 13.71 30.08 2.48
N VAL A 56 14.03 28.97 3.13
CA VAL A 56 14.51 28.92 4.52
C VAL A 56 15.84 29.70 4.65
N SER A 57 16.78 29.45 3.75
CA SER A 57 18.10 30.09 3.80
C SER A 57 18.04 31.59 3.54
N GLN A 58 17.28 32.04 2.54
CA GLN A 58 17.24 33.45 2.14
C GLN A 58 16.29 34.29 3.01
N ARG A 59 15.14 33.76 3.41
CA ARG A 59 14.21 34.45 4.32
C ARG A 59 14.62 34.33 5.79
N ARG A 60 15.62 33.51 6.12
CA ARG A 60 16.12 33.24 7.48
C ARG A 60 15.01 32.81 8.44
N VAL A 61 14.10 32.00 7.92
CA VAL A 61 12.96 31.46 8.68
C VAL A 61 13.26 30.05 9.18
N SER A 62 12.51 29.59 10.18
CA SER A 62 12.65 28.21 10.65
C SER A 62 12.18 27.22 9.57
N PRO A 63 12.92 26.12 9.30
CA PRO A 63 12.45 25.04 8.44
C PRO A 63 11.06 24.51 8.83
N LYS A 64 10.70 24.61 10.12
CA LYS A 64 9.40 24.18 10.66
C LYS A 64 8.20 24.94 10.08
N GLN A 65 8.39 26.17 9.59
CA GLN A 65 7.30 26.98 9.03
C GLN A 65 6.81 26.44 7.68
N VAL A 66 7.71 25.83 6.91
CA VAL A 66 7.43 25.31 5.56
C VAL A 66 7.69 23.80 5.47
N ALA A 67 7.71 23.08 6.60
CA ALA A 67 8.11 21.67 6.66
C ALA A 67 7.21 20.72 5.85
N ASP A 68 5.92 21.04 5.74
CA ASP A 68 4.94 20.21 5.04
C ASP A 68 4.86 20.54 3.56
N LEU A 69 5.74 19.92 2.76
CA LEU A 69 5.75 20.04 1.30
C LEU A 69 4.55 19.37 0.61
N ALA A 70 3.69 18.65 1.33
CA ALA A 70 2.44 18.14 0.77
C ALA A 70 1.30 19.18 0.85
N ASN A 71 1.44 20.23 1.68
CA ASN A 71 0.44 21.27 1.83
C ASN A 71 0.42 22.24 0.62
N PRO A 72 -0.70 22.38 -0.10
CA PRO A 72 -0.81 23.30 -1.24
C PRO A 72 -0.58 24.78 -0.89
N ALA A 73 -0.86 25.19 0.35
CA ALA A 73 -0.57 26.57 0.79
C ALA A 73 0.94 26.81 0.92
N VAL A 74 1.67 25.87 1.51
CA VAL A 74 3.14 25.92 1.62
C VAL A 74 3.77 25.92 0.22
N ARG A 75 3.31 25.04 -0.67
CA ARG A 75 3.77 25.03 -2.07
C ARG A 75 3.52 26.36 -2.78
N ARG A 76 2.36 26.98 -2.59
CA ARG A 76 2.06 28.30 -3.16
C ARG A 76 2.98 29.39 -2.61
N GLU A 77 3.25 29.37 -1.31
CA GLU A 77 4.17 30.33 -0.66
C GLU A 77 5.60 30.18 -1.20
N LEU A 78 6.13 28.94 -1.22
CA LEU A 78 7.43 28.64 -1.79
C LEU A 78 7.51 29.04 -3.26
N GLN A 79 6.47 28.75 -4.04
CA GLN A 79 6.44 29.11 -5.46
C GLN A 79 6.41 30.63 -5.66
N SER A 80 5.61 31.35 -4.86
CA SER A 80 5.56 32.82 -4.91
C SER A 80 6.94 33.41 -4.66
N PHE A 81 7.64 32.91 -3.64
CA PHE A 81 9.01 33.35 -3.35
C PHE A 81 9.96 33.10 -4.52
N ILE A 82 9.91 31.92 -5.15
CA ILE A 82 10.77 31.60 -6.29
C ILE A 82 10.45 32.50 -7.49
N ASN A 83 9.17 32.79 -7.73
CA ASN A 83 8.75 33.72 -8.77
C ASN A 83 9.26 35.15 -8.48
N ASP A 84 9.23 35.58 -7.22
CA ASP A 84 9.69 36.92 -6.79
C ASP A 84 11.21 37.10 -6.98
N LEU A 85 12.00 36.01 -6.95
CA LEU A 85 13.45 36.07 -7.22
C LEU A 85 13.75 36.47 -8.68
N GLY A 86 12.85 36.16 -9.62
CA GLY A 86 12.96 36.52 -11.04
C GLY A 86 14.10 35.87 -11.83
N SER A 87 15.05 35.19 -11.17
CA SER A 87 16.25 34.59 -11.78
C SER A 87 16.14 33.09 -12.03
N LEU A 88 15.07 32.44 -11.55
CA LEU A 88 14.86 30.99 -11.63
C LEU A 88 13.73 30.65 -12.62
N PRO A 89 13.79 29.48 -13.28
CA PRO A 89 12.77 29.06 -14.23
C PRO A 89 11.36 28.97 -13.61
N ALA A 90 10.34 29.19 -14.44
CA ALA A 90 8.95 29.08 -14.04
C ALA A 90 8.58 27.64 -13.65
N LEU A 91 7.52 27.50 -12.83
CA LEU A 91 6.97 26.21 -12.43
C LEU A 91 6.66 25.34 -13.65
N GLY A 92 7.21 24.12 -13.66
CA GLY A 92 7.00 23.15 -14.72
C GLY A 92 7.94 23.30 -15.91
N SER A 93 8.85 24.28 -15.92
CA SER A 93 9.92 24.38 -16.92
C SER A 93 10.77 23.09 -16.97
N PRO A 94 11.24 22.65 -18.15
CA PRO A 94 12.22 21.55 -18.25
C PRO A 94 13.48 21.80 -17.40
N ASP A 95 13.95 23.05 -17.37
CA ASP A 95 15.20 23.45 -16.69
C ASP A 95 15.04 23.69 -15.17
N GLU A 96 13.80 23.64 -14.67
CA GLU A 96 13.48 23.99 -13.28
C GLU A 96 14.30 23.16 -12.28
N TYR A 97 14.44 21.85 -12.53
CA TYR A 97 15.21 20.96 -11.66
C TYR A 97 16.70 21.36 -11.61
N ALA A 98 17.33 21.50 -12.78
CA ALA A 98 18.75 21.78 -12.87
C ALA A 98 19.10 23.14 -12.25
N ALA A 99 18.34 24.18 -12.61
CA ALA A 99 18.55 25.52 -12.10
C ALA A 99 18.36 25.62 -10.58
N LEU A 100 17.33 24.96 -10.02
CA LEU A 100 17.13 24.93 -8.57
C LEU A 100 18.23 24.15 -7.86
N PHE A 101 18.66 23.02 -8.43
CA PHE A 101 19.69 22.19 -7.82
C PHE A 101 21.05 22.93 -7.77
N GLU A 102 21.38 23.66 -8.84
CA GLU A 102 22.58 24.51 -8.91
C GLU A 102 22.51 25.73 -8.00
N SER A 103 21.32 26.32 -7.86
CA SER A 103 21.10 27.45 -6.95
C SER A 103 21.28 27.04 -5.48
N VAL A 104 20.83 25.84 -5.10
CA VAL A 104 21.01 25.30 -3.74
C VAL A 104 22.44 24.80 -3.51
N TYR A 105 22.99 24.07 -4.48
CA TYR A 105 24.32 23.45 -4.39
C TYR A 105 25.14 23.80 -5.64
N PRO A 106 25.88 24.94 -5.63
CA PRO A 106 26.68 25.35 -6.79
C PRO A 106 27.79 24.34 -7.13
N SER A 107 28.38 23.72 -6.09
CA SER A 107 29.41 22.71 -6.24
C SER A 107 28.83 21.40 -6.78
N GLU A 108 29.42 20.89 -7.85
CA GLU A 108 29.09 19.56 -8.39
C GLU A 108 29.37 18.44 -7.37
N ALA A 109 30.37 18.60 -6.49
CA ALA A 109 30.67 17.62 -5.45
C ALA A 109 29.57 17.54 -4.38
N ASP A 110 28.95 18.67 -4.05
CA ASP A 110 27.86 18.73 -3.06
C ASP A 110 26.57 18.14 -3.65
N ARG A 111 26.27 18.48 -4.91
CA ARG A 111 25.18 17.85 -5.67
C ARG A 111 25.33 16.33 -5.68
N ARG A 112 26.54 15.84 -5.92
CA ARG A 112 26.81 14.41 -5.89
C ARG A 112 26.57 13.80 -4.50
N THR A 113 27.11 14.42 -3.46
CA THR A 113 26.93 13.98 -2.07
C THR A 113 25.45 13.93 -1.68
N TYR A 114 24.67 14.92 -2.10
CA TYR A 114 23.22 14.98 -1.90
C TYR A 114 22.51 13.78 -2.54
N ILE A 115 22.75 13.51 -3.82
CA ILE A 115 22.14 12.37 -4.53
C ILE A 115 22.56 11.04 -3.90
N ALA A 116 23.84 10.88 -3.56
CA ALA A 116 24.35 9.69 -2.88
C ALA A 116 23.59 9.41 -1.58
N ALA A 117 23.36 10.46 -0.78
CA ALA A 117 22.65 10.36 0.49
C ALA A 117 21.18 9.94 0.30
N LYS A 118 20.50 10.40 -0.76
CA LYS A 118 19.11 10.02 -1.06
C LYS A 118 18.97 8.59 -1.59
N ILE A 119 20.00 8.06 -2.25
CA ILE A 119 20.02 6.68 -2.74
C ILE A 119 20.46 5.70 -1.64
N SER A 120 21.31 6.15 -0.70
CA SER A 120 21.89 5.32 0.33
C SER A 120 20.83 4.61 1.18
N GLY A 121 20.99 3.29 1.34
CA GLY A 121 20.09 2.46 2.15
C GLY A 121 18.75 2.12 1.50
N ALA A 122 18.45 2.65 0.30
CA ALA A 122 17.28 2.24 -0.47
C ALA A 122 17.37 0.74 -0.82
N LYS A 123 16.22 0.06 -0.78
CA LYS A 123 16.10 -1.36 -1.12
C LYS A 123 15.08 -1.52 -2.24
N PRO A 124 15.25 -2.49 -3.16
CA PRO A 124 14.30 -2.74 -4.23
C PRO A 124 12.86 -2.79 -3.72
N SER A 125 11.97 -2.05 -4.38
CA SER A 125 10.52 -2.10 -4.13
C SER A 125 9.91 -3.38 -4.74
N TYR A 126 8.60 -3.58 -4.59
CA TYR A 126 7.92 -4.72 -5.22
C TYR A 126 8.08 -4.63 -6.75
N GLY A 127 7.94 -3.44 -7.33
CA GLY A 127 8.07 -3.23 -8.78
C GLY A 127 9.42 -3.65 -9.35
N HIS A 128 10.52 -3.37 -8.64
CA HIS A 128 11.86 -3.78 -9.08
C HIS A 128 12.03 -5.31 -9.10
N ILE A 129 11.43 -6.00 -8.14
CA ILE A 129 11.54 -7.45 -8.02
C ILE A 129 10.59 -8.13 -8.99
N ALA A 130 9.42 -7.55 -9.24
CA ALA A 130 8.52 -8.00 -10.28
C ALA A 130 9.15 -7.82 -11.67
N LEU A 131 9.84 -6.70 -11.91
CA LEU A 131 10.61 -6.49 -13.14
C LEU A 131 11.73 -7.52 -13.32
N ALA A 132 12.50 -7.81 -12.26
CA ALA A 132 13.52 -8.86 -12.30
C ALA A 132 12.92 -10.26 -12.52
N THR A 133 11.72 -10.52 -11.98
CA THR A 133 10.97 -11.77 -12.22
C THR A 133 10.53 -11.88 -13.68
N LEU A 134 10.06 -10.78 -14.28
CA LEU A 134 9.77 -10.71 -15.71
C LEU A 134 11.01 -10.96 -16.57
N MET A 135 12.15 -10.42 -16.18
CA MET A 135 13.42 -10.68 -16.86
C MET A 135 13.77 -12.17 -16.82
N LYS A 136 13.61 -12.82 -15.66
CA LYS A 136 13.91 -14.25 -15.48
C LYS A 136 12.99 -15.12 -16.35
N GLY A 137 11.74 -14.70 -16.50
CA GLY A 137 10.77 -15.32 -17.41
C GLY A 137 10.89 -14.93 -18.89
N ALA A 138 11.93 -14.19 -19.29
CA ALA A 138 12.11 -13.65 -20.65
C ALA A 138 10.96 -12.77 -21.17
N ARG A 139 10.21 -12.15 -20.25
CA ARG A 139 9.09 -11.22 -20.51
C ARG A 139 9.50 -9.75 -20.41
N CYS A 140 10.76 -9.48 -20.11
CA CYS A 140 11.41 -8.18 -20.16
C CYS A 140 12.89 -8.41 -20.48
N ARG A 141 13.34 -8.09 -21.70
CA ARG A 141 14.72 -8.38 -22.12
C ARG A 141 15.66 -7.20 -21.93
N LEU A 142 15.14 -6.00 -22.12
CA LEU A 142 15.92 -4.76 -22.16
C LEU A 142 15.24 -3.68 -21.30
N VAL A 143 16.02 -3.08 -20.42
CA VAL A 143 15.61 -1.94 -19.59
C VAL A 143 16.57 -0.79 -19.83
N TRP A 144 16.02 0.35 -20.18
CA TRP A 144 16.68 1.64 -20.20
C TRP A 144 16.32 2.38 -18.93
N THR A 145 17.26 3.12 -18.35
CA THR A 145 16.94 3.95 -17.19
C THR A 145 17.77 5.23 -17.16
N SER A 146 17.13 6.32 -16.72
CA SER A 146 17.80 7.56 -16.33
C SER A 146 18.14 7.61 -14.84
N ASN A 147 17.82 6.54 -14.09
CA ASN A 147 18.08 6.47 -12.66
C ASN A 147 19.52 6.09 -12.37
N PHE A 148 20.11 6.77 -11.39
CA PHE A 148 21.45 6.47 -10.91
C PHE A 148 21.48 5.32 -9.89
N ASP A 149 20.32 4.97 -9.30
CA ASP A 149 20.23 3.97 -8.25
C ASP A 149 20.48 2.54 -8.76
N PRO A 150 20.92 1.61 -7.89
CA PRO A 150 21.21 0.23 -8.28
C PRO A 150 19.96 -0.68 -8.22
N LEU A 151 18.75 -0.17 -8.08
CA LEU A 151 17.61 -0.98 -7.62
C LEU A 151 17.15 -2.04 -8.62
N VAL A 152 17.34 -1.83 -9.93
CA VAL A 152 17.10 -2.86 -10.95
C VAL A 152 18.08 -4.02 -10.79
N ALA A 153 19.37 -3.72 -10.67
CA ALA A 153 20.42 -4.70 -10.43
C ALA A 153 20.25 -5.43 -9.09
N ASP A 154 19.90 -4.72 -8.02
CA ASP A 154 19.61 -5.30 -6.70
C ASP A 154 18.36 -6.19 -6.73
N GLY A 155 17.34 -5.81 -7.51
CA GLY A 155 16.16 -6.64 -7.77
C GLY A 155 16.54 -7.94 -8.47
N CYS A 156 17.39 -7.87 -9.50
CA CYS A 156 17.96 -9.04 -10.16
C CYS A 156 18.77 -9.89 -9.17
N ALA A 157 19.62 -9.30 -8.36
CA ALA A 157 20.41 -10.02 -7.36
C ALA A 157 19.53 -10.88 -6.43
N LYS A 158 18.38 -10.35 -6.03
CA LYS A 158 17.42 -11.11 -5.21
C LYS A 158 16.75 -12.25 -5.96
N VAL A 159 16.39 -12.05 -7.23
CA VAL A 159 15.64 -13.04 -8.04
C VAL A 159 16.54 -14.15 -8.60
N TYR A 160 17.79 -13.82 -8.96
CA TYR A 160 18.76 -14.76 -9.54
C TYR A 160 19.77 -15.31 -8.52
N GLY A 161 19.76 -14.83 -7.27
CA GLY A 161 20.78 -15.17 -6.26
C GLY A 161 22.14 -14.48 -6.48
N GLY A 162 22.20 -13.47 -7.36
CA GLY A 162 23.39 -12.66 -7.66
C GLY A 162 23.16 -11.75 -8.88
N THR A 163 24.06 -10.79 -9.11
CA THR A 163 23.94 -9.84 -10.24
C THR A 163 24.53 -10.37 -11.55
N GLY A 164 25.22 -11.52 -11.53
CA GLY A 164 26.00 -12.02 -12.68
C GLY A 164 25.19 -12.38 -13.94
N GLN A 165 23.87 -12.47 -13.84
CA GLN A 165 22.98 -12.73 -14.98
C GLN A 165 22.53 -11.44 -15.68
N LEU A 166 22.58 -10.28 -15.01
CA LEU A 166 22.22 -9.00 -15.60
C LEU A 166 23.45 -8.38 -16.26
N THR A 167 23.35 -8.07 -17.55
CA THR A 167 24.35 -7.23 -18.22
C THR A 167 23.99 -5.76 -18.01
N THR A 168 24.70 -5.08 -17.10
CA THR A 168 24.54 -3.62 -16.90
C THR A 168 25.52 -2.85 -17.77
N VAL A 169 25.00 -1.92 -18.57
CA VAL A 169 25.72 -1.05 -19.49
C VAL A 169 25.56 0.39 -19.02
N ALA A 170 26.67 1.07 -18.80
CA ALA A 170 26.75 2.51 -18.58
C ALA A 170 27.41 3.22 -19.79
N ILE A 171 27.36 4.56 -19.81
CA ILE A 171 28.00 5.43 -20.83
C ILE A 171 29.42 4.96 -21.18
N GLU A 172 30.24 4.69 -20.16
CA GLU A 172 31.63 4.27 -20.29
C GLU A 172 31.82 2.91 -21.00
N THR A 173 30.75 2.11 -21.07
CA THR A 173 30.73 0.75 -21.63
C THR A 173 29.81 0.64 -22.84
N GLY A 174 29.45 1.74 -23.51
CA GLY A 174 28.43 1.76 -24.57
C GLY A 174 28.62 0.72 -25.70
N SER A 175 29.87 0.35 -26.03
CA SER A 175 30.16 -0.72 -26.99
C SER A 175 29.76 -2.12 -26.50
N LEU A 176 29.86 -2.39 -25.20
CA LEU A 176 29.40 -3.64 -24.58
C LEU A 176 27.88 -3.79 -24.69
N GLY A 177 27.13 -2.68 -24.68
CA GLY A 177 25.68 -2.70 -24.82
C GLY A 177 25.22 -3.16 -26.19
N ARG A 178 25.83 -2.64 -27.26
CA ARG A 178 25.52 -3.08 -28.63
C ARG A 178 25.82 -4.57 -28.80
N ASN A 179 26.99 -5.01 -28.36
CA ASN A 179 27.37 -6.43 -28.45
C ASN A 179 26.41 -7.34 -27.67
N ALA A 180 26.05 -6.98 -26.43
CA ALA A 180 25.12 -7.79 -25.63
C ALA A 180 23.72 -7.89 -26.27
N ILE A 181 23.22 -6.79 -26.83
CA ILE A 181 21.92 -6.73 -27.49
C ILE A 181 21.92 -7.52 -28.81
N ASP A 182 23.00 -7.45 -29.58
CA ASP A 182 23.11 -8.12 -30.88
C ASP A 182 23.40 -9.63 -30.72
N GLU A 183 24.16 -10.02 -29.70
CA GLU A 183 24.39 -11.43 -29.31
C GLU A 183 23.21 -12.06 -28.57
N GLY A 184 22.21 -11.27 -28.18
CA GLY A 184 21.04 -11.74 -27.45
C GLY A 184 21.32 -12.19 -26.01
N ARG A 185 22.31 -11.58 -25.34
CA ARG A 185 22.67 -11.85 -23.94
C ARG A 185 21.73 -11.13 -22.97
N TRP A 186 20.56 -11.71 -22.74
CA TRP A 186 19.50 -11.15 -21.89
C TRP A 186 19.59 -11.65 -20.42
N PRO A 187 19.11 -10.85 -19.44
CA PRO A 187 18.61 -9.48 -19.55
C PRO A 187 19.71 -8.41 -19.61
N VAL A 188 19.39 -7.25 -20.20
CA VAL A 188 20.28 -6.08 -20.29
C VAL A 188 19.63 -4.87 -19.62
N GLU A 189 20.40 -4.17 -18.78
CA GLU A 189 20.08 -2.84 -18.25
C GLU A 189 21.04 -1.82 -18.88
N VAL A 190 20.51 -0.73 -19.43
CA VAL A 190 21.29 0.37 -19.99
C VAL A 190 20.98 1.67 -19.24
N LYS A 191 22.01 2.26 -18.62
CA LYS A 191 21.93 3.51 -17.86
C LYS A 191 22.33 4.69 -18.73
N LEU A 192 21.36 5.52 -19.09
CA LEU A 192 21.51 6.64 -20.02
C LEU A 192 22.46 7.73 -19.50
N HIS A 193 22.46 7.99 -18.18
CA HIS A 193 23.31 9.01 -17.57
C HIS A 193 24.50 8.44 -16.79
N GLY A 194 24.77 7.13 -16.91
CA GLY A 194 25.85 6.43 -16.22
C GLY A 194 25.52 5.98 -14.79
N ASP A 195 26.54 5.52 -14.05
CA ASP A 195 26.46 5.11 -12.65
C ASP A 195 27.11 6.19 -11.77
N PHE A 196 26.41 6.66 -10.73
CA PHE A 196 26.91 7.64 -9.78
C PHE A 196 28.25 7.22 -9.12
N ARG A 197 28.49 5.91 -9.03
CA ARG A 197 29.70 5.30 -8.46
C ARG A 197 30.87 5.24 -9.45
N SER A 198 30.65 5.47 -10.76
CA SER A 198 31.75 5.49 -11.71
C SER A 198 32.64 6.69 -11.40
N ARG A 199 33.92 6.39 -11.23
CA ARG A 199 34.93 7.38 -10.88
C ARG A 199 35.03 8.36 -12.05
N ARG A 200 35.00 9.66 -11.76
CA ARG A 200 35.64 10.67 -12.61
C ARG A 200 37.13 10.32 -12.69
N LEU A 201 37.50 9.49 -13.64
CA LEU A 201 38.90 9.21 -13.97
C LEU A 201 38.94 8.76 -15.42
N LYS A 202 39.25 9.74 -16.30
CA LYS A 202 40.03 9.62 -17.56
C LYS A 202 39.37 9.97 -18.89
N ASN A 203 38.08 10.32 -18.98
CA ASN A 203 37.48 10.66 -20.27
C ASN A 203 37.43 12.19 -20.49
N THR A 204 37.81 12.64 -21.69
CA THR A 204 37.69 14.05 -22.10
C THR A 204 36.22 14.39 -22.39
N GLY A 205 35.87 15.68 -22.40
CA GLY A 205 34.50 16.11 -22.71
C GLY A 205 34.01 15.66 -24.10
N ASP A 206 34.93 15.45 -25.04
CA ASP A 206 34.62 15.01 -26.40
C ASP A 206 34.29 13.51 -26.45
N GLU A 207 35.05 12.70 -25.71
CA GLU A 207 34.83 11.25 -25.61
C GLU A 207 33.48 10.94 -24.94
N LEU A 208 33.10 11.68 -23.90
CA LEU A 208 31.79 11.54 -23.25
C LEU A 208 30.64 11.89 -24.20
N ARG A 209 30.79 12.95 -25.01
CA ARG A 209 29.79 13.32 -26.03
C ARG A 209 29.65 12.25 -27.12
N GLU A 210 30.76 11.65 -27.55
CA GLU A 210 30.74 10.57 -28.53
C GLU A 210 30.08 9.30 -27.97
N GLN A 211 30.37 8.95 -26.71
CA GLN A 211 29.75 7.80 -26.03
C GLN A 211 28.24 7.99 -25.83
N ASP A 212 27.82 9.20 -25.43
CA ASP A 212 26.40 9.56 -25.33
C ASP A 212 25.68 9.43 -26.69
N ALA A 213 26.27 9.96 -27.77
CA ALA A 213 25.70 9.83 -29.12
C ALA A 213 25.55 8.37 -29.58
N LYS A 214 26.52 7.50 -29.24
CA LYS A 214 26.45 6.06 -29.51
C LYS A 214 25.31 5.38 -28.75
N LEU A 215 25.12 5.72 -27.47
CA LEU A 215 24.00 5.20 -26.67
C LEU A 215 22.64 5.65 -27.19
N ARG A 216 22.50 6.92 -27.56
CA ARG A 216 21.25 7.44 -28.16
C ARG A 216 20.92 6.71 -29.46
N THR A 217 21.93 6.47 -30.30
CA THR A 217 21.76 5.69 -31.53
C THR A 217 21.33 4.26 -31.23
N LEU A 218 21.92 3.62 -30.20
CA LEU A 218 21.51 2.29 -29.75
C LEU A 218 20.06 2.26 -29.24
N LEU A 219 19.60 3.30 -28.54
CA LEU A 219 18.21 3.43 -28.12
C LEU A 219 17.28 3.56 -29.34
N ILE A 220 17.64 4.40 -30.32
CA ILE A 220 16.89 4.54 -31.58
C ILE A 220 16.78 3.19 -32.30
N ASP A 221 17.90 2.47 -32.47
CA ASP A 221 17.92 1.15 -33.11
C ASP A 221 17.06 0.13 -32.34
N SER A 222 17.05 0.23 -31.01
CA SER A 222 16.23 -0.64 -30.15
C SER A 222 14.74 -0.35 -30.32
N CYS A 223 14.35 0.93 -30.43
CA CYS A 223 12.97 1.33 -30.70
C CYS A 223 12.46 0.81 -32.06
N SER A 224 13.34 0.53 -33.03
CA SER A 224 12.94 -0.09 -34.29
C SER A 224 12.71 -1.61 -34.18
N ARG A 225 13.23 -2.27 -33.13
CA ARG A 225 13.14 -3.72 -32.93
C ARG A 225 12.08 -4.12 -31.90
N TRP A 226 11.77 -3.25 -30.93
CA TRP A 226 10.90 -3.53 -29.80
C TRP A 226 9.89 -2.41 -29.56
N GLY A 227 8.75 -2.76 -28.95
CA GLY A 227 7.88 -1.75 -28.35
C GLY A 227 8.47 -1.22 -27.04
N LEU A 228 7.97 -0.09 -26.56
CA LEU A 228 8.49 0.59 -25.38
C LEU A 228 7.39 0.85 -24.35
N VAL A 229 7.67 0.47 -23.10
CA VAL A 229 6.89 0.86 -21.92
C VAL A 229 7.68 1.90 -21.12
N VAL A 230 7.15 3.10 -20.97
CA VAL A 230 7.78 4.17 -20.20
C VAL A 230 7.13 4.25 -18.83
N ALA A 231 7.91 4.15 -17.75
CA ALA A 231 7.40 4.16 -16.38
C ALA A 231 8.23 5.05 -15.46
N GLY A 232 7.55 5.92 -14.70
CA GLY A 232 8.21 6.80 -13.74
C GLY A 232 9.10 7.89 -14.35
N TYR A 233 9.09 8.03 -15.68
CA TYR A 233 9.77 9.10 -16.41
C TYR A 233 8.78 10.20 -16.80
N SER A 234 9.16 11.45 -16.55
CA SER A 234 8.27 12.61 -16.72
C SER A 234 8.30 13.21 -18.13
N GLY A 235 9.32 12.88 -18.94
CA GLY A 235 9.54 13.50 -20.25
C GLY A 235 10.22 14.88 -20.18
N ARG A 236 10.95 15.18 -19.10
CA ARG A 236 11.66 16.47 -18.92
C ARG A 236 13.06 16.49 -19.53
N ASP A 237 13.71 15.34 -19.64
CA ASP A 237 15.07 15.28 -20.17
C ASP A 237 15.04 15.43 -21.70
N GLU A 238 15.63 16.53 -22.18
CA GLU A 238 15.66 16.85 -23.61
C GLU A 238 16.37 15.77 -24.41
N SER A 239 17.50 15.27 -23.91
CA SER A 239 18.29 14.25 -24.61
C SER A 239 17.50 12.97 -24.87
N VAL A 240 16.75 12.52 -23.87
CA VAL A 240 15.93 11.31 -23.97
C VAL A 240 14.72 11.57 -24.87
N MET A 241 14.05 12.71 -24.73
CA MET A 241 12.89 13.03 -25.56
C MET A 241 13.26 13.24 -27.03
N ASP A 242 14.37 13.93 -27.32
CA ASP A 242 14.92 14.06 -28.69
C ASP A 242 15.17 12.68 -29.30
N THR A 243 15.73 11.75 -28.50
CA THR A 243 16.04 10.39 -28.94
C THR A 243 14.77 9.59 -29.25
N LEU A 244 13.73 9.71 -28.43
CA LEU A 244 12.43 9.06 -28.67
C LEU A 244 11.70 9.66 -29.88
N GLU A 245 11.79 10.97 -30.08
CA GLU A 245 11.23 11.66 -31.24
C GLU A 245 11.97 11.25 -32.53
N ALA A 246 13.31 11.20 -32.52
CA ALA A 246 14.12 10.70 -33.62
C ALA A 246 13.86 9.22 -33.93
N ALA A 247 13.64 8.40 -32.89
CA ALA A 247 13.22 7.00 -33.07
C ALA A 247 11.87 6.90 -33.77
N LEU A 248 10.92 7.76 -33.40
CA LEU A 248 9.61 7.81 -34.01
C LEU A 248 9.67 8.24 -35.48
N GLU A 249 10.67 9.01 -35.90
CA GLU A 249 10.85 9.41 -37.30
C GLU A 249 11.20 8.24 -38.22
N ARG A 250 11.78 7.14 -37.70
CA ARG A 250 12.10 5.94 -38.49
C ARG A 250 10.84 5.27 -39.07
N ASP A 251 11.00 4.57 -40.20
CA ASP A 251 9.90 3.89 -40.90
C ASP A 251 9.31 2.73 -40.07
N ALA A 252 10.16 1.96 -39.40
CA ALA A 252 9.76 0.94 -38.44
C ALA A 252 10.10 1.42 -37.03
N SER A 253 9.10 1.89 -36.28
CA SER A 253 9.24 2.36 -34.90
C SER A 253 8.19 1.71 -33.99
N PHE A 254 8.64 1.27 -32.82
CA PHE A 254 7.85 0.66 -31.76
C PHE A 254 6.91 -0.48 -32.23
N PRO A 255 7.41 -1.54 -32.87
CA PRO A 255 6.57 -2.58 -33.49
C PRO A 255 5.63 -3.33 -32.52
N ALA A 256 5.94 -3.36 -31.21
CA ALA A 256 5.05 -3.95 -30.20
C ALA A 256 4.18 -2.91 -29.44
N GLY A 257 4.33 -1.63 -29.78
CA GLY A 257 3.59 -0.49 -29.24
C GLY A 257 4.42 0.47 -28.38
N LEU A 258 3.83 1.64 -28.08
CA LEU A 258 4.42 2.68 -27.23
C LEU A 258 3.45 3.05 -26.09
N PHE A 259 3.74 2.59 -24.87
CA PHE A 259 2.86 2.76 -23.72
C PHE A 259 3.51 3.64 -22.66
N TRP A 260 2.85 4.74 -22.30
CA TRP A 260 3.37 5.67 -21.30
C TRP A 260 2.57 5.53 -20.01
N LEU A 261 3.17 4.92 -18.99
CA LEU A 261 2.54 4.76 -17.68
C LEU A 261 2.57 6.10 -16.93
N HIS A 262 1.40 6.63 -16.63
CA HIS A 262 1.23 7.95 -16.06
C HIS A 262 0.48 7.91 -14.74
N ARG A 263 1.05 8.58 -13.73
CA ARG A 263 0.48 8.65 -12.38
C ARG A 263 -0.16 10.02 -12.14
N GLY A 264 -1.36 10.00 -11.57
CA GLY A 264 -2.10 11.19 -11.17
C GLY A 264 -3.14 11.63 -12.22
N GLU A 265 -3.93 12.63 -11.85
CA GLU A 265 -5.05 13.13 -12.66
C GLU A 265 -4.63 14.26 -13.61
N ASP A 266 -3.50 14.91 -13.35
CA ASP A 266 -2.95 15.96 -14.22
C ASP A 266 -2.50 15.39 -15.56
N PRO A 267 -2.62 16.11 -16.68
CA PRO A 267 -2.11 15.63 -17.96
C PRO A 267 -0.58 15.51 -17.95
N PRO A 268 0.02 14.58 -18.72
CA PRO A 268 1.46 14.51 -18.89
C PRO A 268 1.99 15.77 -19.59
N LEU A 269 3.30 15.98 -19.57
CA LEU A 269 3.91 17.16 -20.22
C LEU A 269 3.53 17.24 -21.70
N LEU A 270 3.35 18.46 -22.20
CA LEU A 270 2.92 18.71 -23.58
C LEU A 270 3.78 17.99 -24.62
N ARG A 271 5.08 17.83 -24.35
CA ARG A 271 6.01 17.10 -25.22
C ARG A 271 5.65 15.60 -25.31
N VAL A 272 5.29 14.98 -24.20
CA VAL A 272 4.80 13.59 -24.16
C VAL A 272 3.46 13.46 -24.89
N GLN A 273 2.56 14.42 -24.69
CA GLN A 273 1.27 14.45 -25.41
C GLN A 273 1.48 14.47 -26.93
N ARG A 274 2.42 15.31 -27.41
CA ARG A 274 2.78 15.41 -28.83
C ARG A 274 3.42 14.14 -29.37
N LEU A 275 4.30 13.50 -28.59
CA LEU A 275 4.94 12.23 -28.96
C LEU A 275 3.88 11.13 -29.17
N LEU A 276 2.95 10.96 -28.22
CA LEU A 276 1.88 9.98 -28.32
C LEU A 276 0.91 10.28 -29.48
N ALA A 277 0.57 11.55 -29.70
CA ALA A 277 -0.24 11.96 -30.84
C ALA A 277 0.47 11.69 -32.18
N ALA A 278 1.79 11.92 -32.26
CA ALA A 278 2.58 11.64 -33.44
C ALA A 278 2.70 10.13 -33.70
N ALA A 279 2.87 9.32 -32.66
CA ALA A 279 2.89 7.85 -32.76
C ALA A 279 1.54 7.31 -33.27
N ALA A 280 0.43 7.82 -32.74
CA ALA A 280 -0.91 7.44 -33.19
C ALA A 280 -1.15 7.75 -34.67
N ARG A 281 -0.63 8.89 -35.18
CA ARG A 281 -0.71 9.26 -36.61
C ARG A 281 0.11 8.34 -37.52
N LYS A 282 1.13 7.67 -36.98
CA LYS A 282 1.89 6.62 -37.67
C LYS A 282 1.26 5.23 -37.48
N GLU A 283 0.03 5.16 -36.97
CA GLU A 283 -0.70 3.90 -36.71
C GLU A 283 0.02 2.95 -35.74
N ILE A 284 0.92 3.51 -34.90
CA ILE A 284 1.58 2.75 -33.85
C ILE A 284 0.57 2.50 -32.74
N ASP A 285 0.52 1.26 -32.25
CA ASP A 285 -0.30 0.92 -31.10
C ASP A 285 0.23 1.58 -29.82
N CYS A 286 -0.31 2.75 -29.48
CA CYS A 286 0.23 3.58 -28.41
C CYS A 286 -0.85 4.14 -27.48
N GLY A 287 -0.43 4.59 -26.31
CA GLY A 287 -1.29 5.40 -25.46
C GLY A 287 -0.75 5.69 -24.08
N LEU A 288 -1.39 6.66 -23.45
CA LEU A 288 -1.22 6.94 -22.02
C LEU A 288 -1.95 5.88 -21.21
N VAL A 289 -1.27 5.24 -20.27
CA VAL A 289 -1.87 4.26 -19.36
C VAL A 289 -1.94 4.88 -17.97
N PRO A 290 -3.14 5.19 -17.43
CA PRO A 290 -3.26 5.70 -16.08
C PRO A 290 -2.89 4.60 -15.07
N ILE A 291 -2.05 4.94 -14.11
CA ILE A 291 -1.58 4.03 -13.07
C ILE A 291 -1.61 4.68 -11.69
N GLU A 292 -1.84 3.88 -10.65
CA GLU A 292 -1.72 4.32 -9.26
C GLU A 292 -0.26 4.56 -8.87
N ASN A 293 0.58 3.55 -9.15
CA ASN A 293 2.04 3.60 -8.99
C ASN A 293 2.70 2.40 -9.71
N PHE A 294 4.01 2.46 -9.86
CA PHE A 294 4.81 1.43 -10.53
C PHE A 294 4.62 0.04 -9.90
N ASP A 295 4.67 -0.08 -8.58
CA ASP A 295 4.57 -1.37 -7.88
C ASP A 295 3.22 -2.06 -8.12
N GLU A 296 2.10 -1.33 -8.06
CA GLU A 296 0.75 -1.87 -8.30
C GLU A 296 0.55 -2.26 -9.77
N THR A 297 1.04 -1.47 -10.72
CA THR A 297 0.97 -1.87 -12.14
C THR A 297 1.73 -3.15 -12.40
N LEU A 298 2.95 -3.28 -11.86
CA LEU A 298 3.74 -4.50 -12.03
C LEU A 298 3.06 -5.71 -11.38
N ARG A 299 2.37 -5.52 -10.24
CA ARG A 299 1.55 -6.56 -9.62
C ARG A 299 0.42 -7.03 -10.55
N ASP A 300 -0.28 -6.10 -11.20
CA ASP A 300 -1.33 -6.45 -12.15
C ASP A 300 -0.78 -7.17 -13.38
N LEU A 301 0.41 -6.80 -13.87
CA LEU A 301 1.09 -7.54 -14.92
C LEU A 301 1.44 -8.96 -14.49
N MET A 302 1.97 -9.16 -13.27
CA MET A 302 2.35 -10.49 -12.76
C MET A 302 1.17 -11.46 -12.77
N ARG A 303 -0.03 -10.97 -12.48
CA ARG A 303 -1.25 -11.79 -12.40
C ARG A 303 -1.68 -12.39 -13.75
N LEU A 304 -1.29 -11.77 -14.87
CA LEU A 304 -1.73 -12.16 -16.21
C LEU A 304 -0.64 -12.85 -17.04
N VAL A 305 0.60 -12.85 -16.57
CA VAL A 305 1.72 -13.49 -17.27
C VAL A 305 1.86 -14.92 -16.73
N PRO A 306 1.60 -15.96 -17.54
CA PRO A 306 1.73 -17.34 -17.10
C PRO A 306 3.19 -17.73 -16.91
N ASP A 307 3.41 -18.79 -16.12
CA ASP A 307 4.69 -19.49 -15.97
C ASP A 307 5.84 -18.65 -15.40
N LEU A 308 5.54 -17.66 -14.55
CA LEU A 308 6.54 -16.93 -13.76
C LEU A 308 6.80 -17.59 -12.40
N ASP A 309 8.08 -17.66 -12.01
CA ASP A 309 8.50 -18.03 -10.66
C ASP A 309 8.35 -16.82 -9.72
N THR A 310 7.23 -16.77 -8.96
CA THR A 310 6.92 -15.66 -8.05
C THR A 310 7.43 -15.86 -6.62
N THR A 311 8.22 -16.90 -6.36
CA THR A 311 8.64 -17.31 -5.00
C THR A 311 9.22 -16.13 -4.20
N VAL A 312 10.13 -15.36 -4.81
CA VAL A 312 10.77 -14.19 -4.17
C VAL A 312 9.78 -13.06 -3.90
N LEU A 313 8.77 -12.88 -4.75
CA LEU A 313 7.72 -11.86 -4.55
C LEU A 313 6.81 -12.23 -3.37
N ASP A 314 6.48 -13.51 -3.25
CA ASP A 314 5.62 -14.03 -2.17
C ASP A 314 6.30 -13.94 -0.80
N GLU A 315 7.61 -14.18 -0.74
CA GLU A 315 8.44 -13.97 0.46
C GLU A 315 8.40 -12.50 0.92
N ILE A 316 8.55 -11.55 -0.01
CA ILE A 316 8.56 -10.11 0.32
C ILE A 316 7.19 -9.60 0.75
N ALA A 317 6.12 -10.09 0.13
CA ALA A 317 4.76 -9.80 0.55
C ALA A 317 4.51 -10.23 2.01
N THR A 318 5.26 -11.24 2.47
CA THR A 318 5.22 -11.74 3.84
C THR A 318 6.09 -10.89 4.79
N GLU A 319 7.20 -10.31 4.31
CA GLU A 319 8.11 -9.46 5.11
C GLU A 319 7.63 -8.01 5.33
N ARG A 320 6.98 -7.36 4.36
CA ARG A 320 6.65 -5.91 4.41
C ARG A 320 5.30 -5.58 5.08
N ARG A 321 5.21 -5.75 6.40
CA ARG A 321 4.22 -5.01 7.23
C ARG A 321 4.91 -4.16 8.28
N VAL A 322 5.43 -2.99 7.91
CA VAL A 322 5.94 -1.98 8.86
C VAL A 322 4.88 -0.91 9.05
N TRP A 323 4.19 -0.94 10.19
CA TRP A 323 3.33 0.15 10.67
C TRP A 323 4.14 0.95 11.69
N SER A 324 4.45 2.22 11.41
CA SER A 324 5.05 3.12 12.40
C SER A 324 3.96 3.77 13.25
N PRO A 325 4.12 3.84 14.59
CA PRO A 325 3.12 4.44 15.45
C PRO A 325 2.98 5.97 15.31
N ALA A 326 1.76 6.47 15.47
CA ALA A 326 1.50 7.90 15.56
C ALA A 326 1.88 8.43 16.96
N PRO A 327 2.55 9.60 17.07
CA PRO A 327 2.88 10.17 18.37
C PRO A 327 1.63 10.52 19.18
N ARG A 328 1.65 10.25 20.50
CA ARG A 328 0.55 10.58 21.43
C ARG A 328 0.27 12.09 21.41
N PRO A 329 -1.00 12.53 21.32
CA PRO A 329 -1.35 13.96 21.38
C PRO A 329 -0.94 14.58 22.72
N ALA A 330 -0.36 15.79 22.67
CA ALA A 330 -0.08 16.61 23.85
C ALA A 330 -0.44 18.07 23.56
N GLY A 331 -1.41 18.60 24.30
CA GLY A 331 -1.81 20.02 24.32
C GLY A 331 -3.08 20.39 23.54
N ASN A 332 -3.69 21.54 23.88
CA ASN A 332 -4.94 22.06 23.31
C ASN A 332 -4.81 22.76 21.93
N ARG A 333 -3.61 22.79 21.31
CA ARG A 333 -3.36 23.54 20.06
C ARG A 333 -3.03 22.66 18.83
N GLY A 334 -3.26 21.35 18.92
CA GLY A 334 -3.19 20.45 17.77
C GLY A 334 -4.38 19.52 17.80
N TYR A 335 -5.51 19.99 17.26
CA TYR A 335 -6.70 19.14 17.11
C TYR A 335 -6.32 17.88 16.30
N PRO A 336 -6.80 16.68 16.66
CA PRO A 336 -6.56 15.49 15.84
C PRO A 336 -7.04 15.75 14.41
N VAL A 337 -6.21 15.43 13.41
CA VAL A 337 -6.50 15.68 11.98
C VAL A 337 -7.62 14.75 11.52
N VAL A 338 -7.63 13.51 12.03
CA VAL A 338 -8.67 12.51 11.78
C VAL A 338 -8.94 11.73 13.06
N ARG A 339 -10.21 11.63 13.44
CA ARG A 339 -10.67 10.65 14.44
C ARG A 339 -10.78 9.30 13.77
N LEU A 340 -10.12 8.31 14.34
CA LEU A 340 -10.18 6.93 13.90
C LEU A 340 -11.26 6.19 14.69
N ASN A 341 -11.72 5.08 14.14
CA ASN A 341 -12.83 4.29 14.66
C ASN A 341 -12.37 3.15 15.58
N ALA A 342 -11.32 3.33 16.37
CA ALA A 342 -10.70 2.26 17.15
C ALA A 342 -10.59 2.59 18.63
N LEU A 343 -10.89 1.65 19.51
CA LEU A 343 -10.68 1.73 20.97
C LEU A 343 -9.45 0.92 21.39
N GLU A 344 -8.59 1.49 22.23
CA GLU A 344 -7.42 0.78 22.76
C GLU A 344 -7.87 -0.31 23.75
N LEU A 345 -7.30 -1.51 23.65
CA LEU A 345 -7.37 -2.50 24.72
C LEU A 345 -6.32 -2.15 25.77
N THR A 346 -6.73 -1.45 26.82
CA THR A 346 -5.86 -1.07 27.95
C THR A 346 -5.59 -2.23 28.92
N GLY A 347 -6.42 -3.28 28.85
CA GLY A 347 -6.22 -4.54 29.56
C GLY A 347 -6.70 -5.73 28.74
N MET A 348 -5.97 -6.83 28.82
CA MET A 348 -6.27 -8.10 28.15
C MET A 348 -5.76 -9.27 29.00
N PRO A 349 -6.25 -10.51 28.80
CA PRO A 349 -5.71 -11.66 29.50
C PRO A 349 -4.26 -11.94 29.06
N SER A 350 -3.40 -12.22 30.03
CA SER A 350 -1.98 -12.56 29.80
C SER A 350 -1.73 -14.07 29.72
N VAL A 351 -2.70 -14.89 30.12
CA VAL A 351 -2.62 -16.35 30.14
C VAL A 351 -3.94 -16.98 29.72
N CYS A 352 -3.88 -18.17 29.14
CA CYS A 352 -5.01 -19.07 28.92
C CYS A 352 -4.65 -20.50 29.36
N ARG A 353 -5.62 -21.42 29.39
CA ARG A 353 -5.33 -22.84 29.56
C ARG A 353 -4.83 -23.45 28.27
N ARG A 354 -3.92 -24.40 28.38
CA ARG A 354 -3.44 -25.23 27.28
C ARG A 354 -3.62 -26.69 27.64
N ALA A 355 -4.39 -27.38 26.83
CA ALA A 355 -4.52 -28.83 26.86
C ALA A 355 -3.77 -29.42 25.66
N VAL A 356 -2.76 -30.24 25.90
CA VAL A 356 -2.13 -31.05 24.86
C VAL A 356 -2.95 -32.34 24.77
N CYS A 357 -3.62 -32.52 23.64
CA CYS A 357 -4.40 -33.71 23.35
C CYS A 357 -4.34 -34.05 21.87
N ASP A 358 -4.83 -35.25 21.55
CA ASP A 358 -4.92 -35.84 20.22
C ASP A 358 -6.07 -35.29 19.35
N ALA A 359 -6.81 -34.29 19.85
CA ALA A 359 -7.83 -33.60 19.09
C ALA A 359 -7.29 -33.00 17.78
N GLY A 360 -8.07 -33.12 16.70
CA GLY A 360 -7.71 -32.67 15.37
C GLY A 360 -7.80 -31.15 15.18
N GLY A 361 -8.57 -30.70 14.18
CA GLY A 361 -8.52 -29.32 13.67
C GLY A 361 -9.32 -28.29 14.49
N VAL A 362 -9.20 -27.01 14.13
CA VAL A 362 -9.97 -25.91 14.78
C VAL A 362 -11.49 -26.17 14.71
N ALA A 363 -11.99 -26.65 13.57
CA ALA A 363 -13.42 -26.90 13.37
C ALA A 363 -13.98 -27.93 14.37
N GLU A 364 -13.22 -29.00 14.61
CA GLU A 364 -13.58 -30.08 15.53
C GLU A 364 -13.68 -29.58 16.98
N ILE A 365 -12.69 -28.79 17.43
CA ILE A 365 -12.73 -28.15 18.76
C ILE A 365 -13.94 -27.21 18.88
N LYS A 366 -14.27 -26.46 17.83
CA LYS A 366 -15.45 -25.58 17.83
C LYS A 366 -16.74 -26.37 17.95
N SER A 367 -16.88 -27.47 17.19
CA SER A 367 -18.05 -28.34 17.28
C SER A 367 -18.19 -29.00 18.66
N ALA A 368 -17.08 -29.43 19.27
CA ALA A 368 -17.10 -30.00 20.62
C ALA A 368 -17.56 -28.97 21.67
N ILE A 369 -17.06 -27.74 21.60
CA ILE A 369 -17.49 -26.64 22.48
C ILE A 369 -18.98 -26.35 22.27
N GLU A 370 -19.43 -26.18 21.03
CA GLU A 370 -20.82 -25.88 20.70
C GLU A 370 -21.78 -27.00 21.15
N ALA A 371 -21.41 -28.27 20.97
CA ALA A 371 -22.20 -29.42 21.41
C ALA A 371 -22.29 -29.55 22.94
N SER A 372 -21.24 -29.15 23.67
CA SER A 372 -21.23 -29.22 25.14
C SER A 372 -22.17 -28.23 25.81
N GLY A 373 -22.43 -27.07 25.19
CA GLY A 373 -23.16 -25.95 25.81
C GLY A 373 -22.45 -25.30 27.01
N LEU A 374 -21.22 -25.71 27.33
CA LEU A 374 -20.46 -25.21 28.48
C LEU A 374 -19.83 -23.83 28.19
N PRO A 375 -19.53 -23.03 29.24
CA PRO A 375 -18.95 -21.69 29.08
C PRO A 375 -17.44 -21.77 28.79
N VAL A 376 -17.08 -22.37 27.65
CA VAL A 376 -15.70 -22.53 27.19
C VAL A 376 -15.49 -21.79 25.87
N ILE A 377 -14.35 -21.11 25.74
CA ILE A 377 -13.90 -20.51 24.48
C ILE A 377 -12.53 -21.10 24.18
N GLY A 378 -12.38 -21.80 23.06
CA GLY A 378 -11.13 -22.49 22.74
C GLY A 378 -10.80 -22.55 21.26
N THR A 379 -9.52 -22.72 20.95
CA THR A 379 -9.01 -22.89 19.58
C THR A 379 -7.87 -23.88 19.54
N ARG A 380 -7.69 -24.55 18.40
CA ARG A 380 -6.52 -25.43 18.19
C ARG A 380 -5.32 -24.60 17.76
N SER A 381 -4.16 -24.88 18.34
CA SER A 381 -2.86 -24.34 17.92
C SER A 381 -1.81 -25.45 17.87
N LYS A 382 -0.61 -25.13 17.36
CA LYS A 382 0.55 -26.04 17.42
C LYS A 382 0.93 -26.45 18.84
N ALA A 383 0.66 -25.61 19.84
CA ALA A 383 1.03 -25.85 21.23
C ALA A 383 0.03 -26.74 21.99
N GLY A 384 -1.16 -26.99 21.42
CA GLY A 384 -2.29 -27.57 22.14
C GLY A 384 -3.62 -26.88 21.79
N VAL A 385 -4.68 -27.31 22.45
CA VAL A 385 -5.95 -26.57 22.53
C VAL A 385 -5.78 -25.46 23.55
N LEU A 386 -5.87 -24.21 23.08
CA LEU A 386 -5.84 -23.02 23.94
C LEU A 386 -7.27 -22.64 24.32
N ALA A 387 -7.56 -22.46 25.60
CA ALA A 387 -8.92 -22.23 26.07
C ALA A 387 -9.04 -21.27 27.27
N PHE A 388 -10.19 -20.60 27.34
CA PHE A 388 -10.72 -19.92 28.52
C PHE A 388 -11.95 -20.67 29.00
N GLY A 389 -12.10 -20.83 30.31
CA GLY A 389 -13.13 -21.67 30.92
C GLY A 389 -12.72 -22.15 32.31
N ALA A 390 -13.68 -22.74 33.03
CA ALA A 390 -13.36 -23.50 34.23
C ALA A 390 -12.59 -24.76 33.85
N ASP A 391 -11.64 -25.20 34.68
CA ASP A 391 -10.80 -26.35 34.35
C ASP A 391 -11.62 -27.64 34.17
N ALA A 392 -12.68 -27.79 34.97
CA ALA A 392 -13.64 -28.90 34.83
C ALA A 392 -14.39 -28.85 33.50
N ASP A 393 -14.84 -27.67 33.07
CA ASP A 393 -15.57 -27.49 31.82
C ASP A 393 -14.69 -27.75 30.60
N ILE A 394 -13.43 -27.28 30.63
CA ILE A 394 -12.49 -27.51 29.52
C ILE A 394 -12.20 -29.01 29.41
N ARG A 395 -12.01 -29.72 30.54
CA ARG A 395 -11.82 -31.17 30.53
C ARG A 395 -13.07 -31.92 30.07
N ALA A 396 -14.26 -31.45 30.42
CA ALA A 396 -15.52 -32.04 29.96
C ALA A 396 -15.70 -31.90 28.45
N VAL A 397 -15.41 -30.72 27.89
CA VAL A 397 -15.39 -30.48 26.43
C VAL A 397 -14.42 -31.39 25.71
N LEU A 398 -13.25 -31.63 26.32
CA LEU A 398 -12.19 -32.45 25.74
C LEU A 398 -12.24 -33.92 26.16
N SER A 399 -13.34 -34.38 26.77
CA SER A 399 -13.45 -35.73 27.34
C SER A 399 -13.35 -36.86 26.30
N ALA A 400 -13.60 -36.56 25.02
CA ALA A 400 -13.44 -37.50 23.92
C ALA A 400 -11.98 -37.67 23.45
N TYR A 401 -11.05 -36.87 23.98
CA TYR A 401 -9.64 -36.82 23.57
C TYR A 401 -8.74 -37.20 24.73
N GLU A 402 -7.60 -37.83 24.44
CA GLU A 402 -6.61 -38.14 25.45
C GLU A 402 -5.78 -36.90 25.77
N ILE A 403 -5.89 -36.38 27.00
CA ILE A 403 -5.15 -35.19 27.45
C ILE A 403 -3.82 -35.62 28.06
N GLU A 404 -2.73 -35.42 27.33
CA GLU A 404 -1.36 -35.66 27.78
C GLU A 404 -0.92 -34.64 28.84
N SER A 405 -1.25 -33.36 28.64
CA SER A 405 -0.90 -32.29 29.58
C SER A 405 -1.96 -31.20 29.65
N PHE A 406 -2.06 -30.57 30.81
CA PHE A 406 -2.99 -29.47 31.07
C PHE A 406 -2.32 -28.41 31.94
N ASP A 407 -1.96 -27.27 31.35
CA ASP A 407 -1.17 -26.23 32.00
C ASP A 407 -1.61 -24.81 31.61
N LEU A 408 -0.89 -23.80 32.12
CA LEU A 408 -1.04 -22.40 31.71
C LEU A 408 -0.17 -22.10 30.51
N HIS A 409 -0.74 -21.38 29.55
CA HIS A 409 -0.03 -20.84 28.40
C HIS A 409 -0.04 -19.32 28.44
N SER A 410 1.15 -18.73 28.35
CA SER A 410 1.32 -17.27 28.30
C SER A 410 0.97 -16.74 26.91
N ILE A 411 0.17 -15.68 26.87
CA ILE A 411 -0.21 -14.99 25.64
C ILE A 411 0.85 -13.92 25.35
N GLU A 412 1.74 -14.21 24.41
CA GLU A 412 2.80 -13.29 24.01
C GLU A 412 2.25 -12.19 23.11
N THR A 413 2.37 -10.93 23.56
CA THR A 413 1.93 -9.74 22.79
C THR A 413 2.52 -9.69 21.38
N ARG A 414 3.77 -10.11 21.19
CA ARG A 414 4.45 -10.15 19.88
C ARG A 414 3.71 -11.01 18.85
N ARG A 415 3.06 -12.09 19.27
CA ARG A 415 2.29 -12.99 18.39
C ARG A 415 0.95 -12.41 17.96
N LEU A 416 0.47 -11.39 18.68
CA LEU A 416 -0.79 -10.70 18.38
C LEU A 416 -0.67 -9.69 17.24
N ARG A 417 0.57 -9.41 16.79
CA ARG A 417 0.85 -8.61 15.58
C ARG A 417 0.33 -9.28 14.29
N TYR A 418 0.26 -10.60 14.28
CA TYR A 418 -0.18 -11.39 13.12
C TYR A 418 -1.56 -11.99 13.37
N ASP A 419 -2.19 -12.52 12.31
CA ASP A 419 -3.46 -13.25 12.43
C ASP A 419 -3.24 -14.65 13.01
N SER A 420 -2.85 -14.69 14.28
CA SER A 420 -2.49 -15.88 15.03
C SER A 420 -3.72 -16.54 15.68
N HIS A 421 -3.55 -17.81 16.08
CA HIS A 421 -4.57 -18.53 16.83
C HIS A 421 -4.85 -17.84 18.18
N GLU A 422 -3.83 -17.27 18.84
CA GLU A 422 -4.04 -16.48 20.07
C GLU A 422 -4.89 -15.24 19.80
N ARG A 423 -4.64 -14.49 18.71
CA ARG A 423 -5.46 -13.31 18.36
C ARG A 423 -6.89 -13.69 18.01
N GLY A 424 -7.09 -14.80 17.31
CA GLY A 424 -8.41 -15.37 17.03
C GLY A 424 -9.17 -15.72 18.31
N LEU A 425 -8.50 -16.36 19.27
CA LEU A 425 -9.06 -16.70 20.58
C LEU A 425 -9.46 -15.44 21.37
N LEU A 426 -8.60 -14.42 21.40
CA LEU A 426 -8.88 -13.14 22.07
C LEU A 426 -10.06 -12.41 21.43
N ARG A 427 -10.15 -12.38 20.09
CA ARG A 427 -11.27 -11.75 19.37
C ARG A 427 -12.60 -12.40 19.74
N GLU A 428 -12.64 -13.72 19.83
CA GLU A 428 -13.85 -14.45 20.22
C GLU A 428 -14.22 -14.22 21.67
N ALA A 429 -13.24 -14.23 22.58
CA ALA A 429 -13.45 -13.91 23.98
C ALA A 429 -13.96 -12.48 24.17
N LEU A 430 -13.40 -11.51 23.46
CA LEU A 430 -13.85 -10.11 23.49
C LEU A 430 -15.27 -9.96 22.94
N THR A 431 -15.58 -10.64 21.84
CA THR A 431 -16.94 -10.69 21.28
C THR A 431 -17.94 -11.25 22.29
N ARG A 432 -17.56 -12.31 23.03
CA ARG A 432 -18.40 -12.88 24.09
C ARG A 432 -18.56 -11.92 25.27
N ALA A 433 -17.50 -11.20 25.66
CA ALA A 433 -17.55 -10.21 26.72
C ALA A 433 -18.55 -9.08 26.38
N LEU A 434 -18.44 -8.51 25.18
CA LEU A 434 -19.29 -7.40 24.72
C LEU A 434 -20.76 -7.83 24.56
N THR A 435 -21.01 -9.00 23.96
CA THR A 435 -22.37 -9.52 23.77
C THR A 435 -23.06 -9.83 25.10
N ARG A 436 -22.33 -10.41 26.07
CA ARG A 436 -22.84 -10.69 27.41
C ARG A 436 -23.15 -9.42 28.20
N GLU A 437 -22.21 -8.47 28.22
CA GLU A 437 -22.34 -7.23 28.98
C GLU A 437 -23.48 -6.35 28.44
N HIS A 438 -23.53 -6.15 27.13
CA HIS A 438 -24.46 -5.19 26.52
C HIS A 438 -25.74 -5.84 25.99
N ARG A 439 -25.97 -7.14 26.25
CA ARG A 439 -27.07 -7.97 25.69
C ARG A 439 -27.24 -7.73 24.19
N MET A 440 -26.25 -8.22 23.44
CA MET A 440 -26.20 -8.19 21.98
C MET A 440 -26.07 -9.60 21.43
N ILE A 441 -26.39 -9.78 20.16
CA ILE A 441 -26.18 -11.00 19.39
C ILE A 441 -24.97 -10.77 18.46
N ALA A 442 -24.12 -11.77 18.33
CA ALA A 442 -22.99 -11.75 17.40
C ALA A 442 -23.25 -12.68 16.20
N ALA A 443 -23.00 -12.19 14.98
CA ALA A 443 -22.85 -13.00 13.78
C ALA A 443 -21.38 -12.99 13.34
N ARG A 444 -20.72 -14.13 13.47
CA ARG A 444 -19.29 -14.27 13.15
C ARG A 444 -19.05 -14.23 11.64
N ARG A 445 -18.05 -13.47 11.19
CA ARG A 445 -17.57 -13.46 9.79
C ARG A 445 -16.06 -13.64 9.74
N ARG A 446 -15.53 -13.92 8.55
CA ARG A 446 -14.09 -14.01 8.31
C ARG A 446 -13.47 -12.61 8.49
N GLY A 447 -12.80 -12.38 9.60
CA GLY A 447 -12.05 -11.16 9.90
C GLY A 447 -12.79 -10.05 10.64
N ALA A 448 -14.10 -10.18 10.88
CA ALA A 448 -14.89 -9.25 11.69
C ALA A 448 -16.11 -9.97 12.30
N ASP A 449 -16.62 -9.47 13.42
CA ASP A 449 -17.84 -9.98 14.05
C ASP A 449 -18.90 -8.88 14.04
N LEU A 450 -20.12 -9.21 13.63
CA LEU A 450 -21.21 -8.24 13.54
C LEU A 450 -22.05 -8.32 14.81
N LEU A 451 -22.16 -7.24 15.55
CA LEU A 451 -22.95 -7.15 16.77
C LEU A 451 -24.24 -6.38 16.52
N THR A 452 -25.36 -6.92 16.98
CA THR A 452 -26.68 -6.27 16.93
C THR A 452 -27.40 -6.36 18.28
N PRO A 453 -28.26 -5.38 18.61
CA PRO A 453 -29.23 -5.51 19.69
C PRO A 453 -29.98 -6.85 19.68
N THR A 454 -30.11 -7.50 20.84
CA THR A 454 -30.99 -8.68 20.98
C THR A 454 -32.45 -8.31 20.69
N SER A 455 -32.89 -7.17 21.21
CA SER A 455 -34.17 -6.54 20.89
C SER A 455 -33.94 -5.08 20.52
N VAL A 456 -34.56 -4.64 19.42
CA VAL A 456 -34.50 -3.25 18.93
C VAL A 456 -35.42 -2.31 19.71
N ASP A 457 -36.35 -2.86 20.48
CA ASP A 457 -37.36 -2.10 21.23
C ASP A 457 -36.88 -1.70 22.63
N ASP A 458 -35.86 -2.38 23.16
CA ASP A 458 -35.26 -2.12 24.48
C ASP A 458 -34.84 -0.65 24.65
N GLU A 459 -35.30 -0.02 25.73
CA GLU A 459 -35.09 1.40 26.05
C GLU A 459 -33.62 1.78 26.14
N LYS A 460 -32.73 0.83 26.48
CA LYS A 460 -31.29 1.09 26.51
C LYS A 460 -30.74 1.57 25.16
N TRP A 461 -31.42 1.24 24.06
CA TRP A 461 -31.05 1.66 22.71
C TRP A 461 -31.71 2.96 22.26
N ALA A 462 -32.49 3.64 23.13
CA ALA A 462 -33.12 4.92 22.80
C ALA A 462 -32.11 5.98 22.29
N PRO A 463 -30.88 6.11 22.83
CA PRO A 463 -29.89 7.03 22.28
C PRO A 463 -29.50 6.69 20.84
N LEU A 464 -29.29 5.40 20.52
CA LEU A 464 -29.00 4.95 19.15
C LEU A 464 -30.21 5.18 18.22
N ARG A 465 -31.43 4.92 18.71
CA ARG A 465 -32.69 5.15 17.97
C ARG A 465 -32.85 6.62 17.61
N LYS A 466 -32.47 7.53 18.51
CA LYS A 466 -32.48 8.98 18.24
C LYS A 466 -31.50 9.36 17.11
N LEU A 467 -30.38 8.65 16.99
CA LEU A 467 -29.38 8.90 15.93
C LEU A 467 -29.78 8.31 14.57
N THR A 468 -30.44 7.14 14.55
CA THR A 468 -30.73 6.40 13.30
C THR A 468 -32.19 6.42 12.86
N GLY A 469 -33.09 6.96 13.70
CA GLY A 469 -34.54 6.94 13.54
C GLY A 469 -35.16 5.60 13.89
N SER A 470 -34.78 4.54 13.16
CA SER A 470 -35.17 3.16 13.44
C SER A 470 -33.94 2.27 13.62
N LEU A 471 -34.09 1.24 14.45
CA LEU A 471 -33.06 0.27 14.81
C LEU A 471 -33.22 -1.08 14.11
N GLY A 472 -34.33 -1.30 13.40
CA GLY A 472 -34.52 -2.50 12.63
C GLY A 472 -35.89 -2.54 11.94
N GLY A 473 -36.04 -3.53 11.07
CA GLY A 473 -37.28 -3.74 10.32
C GLY A 473 -37.10 -4.74 9.19
N LEU A 474 -38.10 -4.77 8.30
CA LEU A 474 -38.03 -5.52 7.04
C LEU A 474 -37.44 -4.63 5.94
N VAL A 475 -36.71 -5.25 5.01
CA VAL A 475 -36.27 -4.57 3.79
C VAL A 475 -37.46 -4.46 2.83
N PRO A 476 -37.75 -3.27 2.26
CA PRO A 476 -38.87 -3.10 1.35
C PRO A 476 -38.83 -4.10 0.19
N LYS A 477 -39.99 -4.71 -0.12
CA LYS A 477 -40.17 -5.72 -1.19
C LYS A 477 -39.38 -7.03 -0.99
N GLN A 478 -38.80 -7.27 0.19
CA GLN A 478 -38.03 -8.47 0.54
C GLN A 478 -38.46 -8.96 1.95
N PRO A 479 -39.62 -9.63 2.10
CA PRO A 479 -40.19 -9.97 3.40
C PRO A 479 -39.35 -10.95 4.24
N GLU A 480 -38.47 -11.71 3.60
CA GLU A 480 -37.54 -12.65 4.25
C GLU A 480 -36.26 -11.97 4.75
N LEU A 481 -36.00 -10.72 4.34
CA LEU A 481 -34.80 -9.97 4.68
C LEU A 481 -35.08 -8.97 5.80
N LYS A 482 -34.55 -9.25 6.99
CA LYS A 482 -34.61 -8.37 8.16
C LYS A 482 -33.31 -7.60 8.28
N TRP A 483 -33.39 -6.35 8.74
CA TRP A 483 -32.22 -5.53 9.04
C TRP A 483 -32.27 -5.02 10.47
N LYS A 484 -31.09 -4.81 11.05
CA LYS A 484 -30.88 -4.17 12.35
C LYS A 484 -29.72 -3.18 12.27
N GLU A 485 -29.78 -2.10 13.03
CA GLU A 485 -28.60 -1.27 13.30
C GLU A 485 -27.65 -2.05 14.20
N GLY A 486 -26.37 -2.03 13.84
CA GLY A 486 -25.33 -2.74 14.57
C GLY A 486 -23.96 -2.14 14.34
N VAL A 487 -22.96 -2.90 14.74
CA VAL A 487 -21.56 -2.53 14.61
C VAL A 487 -20.74 -3.75 14.22
N GLY A 488 -19.91 -3.60 13.21
CA GLY A 488 -18.84 -4.54 12.93
C GLY A 488 -17.69 -4.28 13.89
N ILE A 489 -17.22 -5.32 14.58
CA ILE A 489 -16.04 -5.25 15.43
C ILE A 489 -14.91 -6.07 14.84
N ARG A 490 -13.69 -5.55 14.98
CA ARG A 490 -12.46 -6.24 14.58
C ARG A 490 -11.37 -5.98 15.60
N LEU A 491 -10.61 -7.01 15.92
CA LEU A 491 -9.41 -6.89 16.75
C LEU A 491 -8.21 -6.76 15.83
N ASP A 492 -7.47 -5.65 15.93
CA ASP A 492 -6.30 -5.38 15.09
C ASP A 492 -5.11 -4.87 15.91
N TRP A 493 -3.92 -4.92 15.33
CA TRP A 493 -2.67 -4.50 15.97
C TRP A 493 -2.11 -3.22 15.33
N ALA A 494 -1.85 -2.21 16.15
CA ALA A 494 -1.21 -0.95 15.75
C ALA A 494 -0.55 -0.27 16.97
N ASP A 495 0.54 0.49 16.77
CA ASP A 495 1.29 1.14 17.86
C ASP A 495 1.70 0.17 19.00
N GLU A 496 2.18 -1.02 18.61
CA GLU A 496 2.57 -2.09 19.55
C GLU A 496 1.45 -2.46 20.57
N ARG A 497 0.18 -2.25 20.19
CA ARG A 497 -1.00 -2.51 21.02
C ARG A 497 -2.14 -3.10 20.21
N LEU A 498 -3.08 -3.70 20.93
CA LEU A 498 -4.34 -4.18 20.36
C LEU A 498 -5.41 -3.09 20.39
N TRP A 499 -6.17 -3.04 19.31
CA TRP A 499 -7.24 -2.08 19.11
C TRP A 499 -8.52 -2.81 18.69
N LEU A 500 -9.64 -2.40 19.27
CA LEU A 500 -10.98 -2.78 18.87
C LEU A 500 -11.50 -1.76 17.84
N LEU A 501 -11.50 -2.13 16.57
CA LEU A 501 -12.06 -1.32 15.50
C LEU A 501 -13.59 -1.47 15.48
N LEU A 502 -14.27 -0.36 15.29
CA LEU A 502 -15.73 -0.22 15.30
C LEU A 502 -16.20 0.27 13.93
N GLU A 503 -17.09 -0.47 13.29
CA GLU A 503 -17.68 -0.10 11.99
C GLU A 503 -19.21 -0.04 12.14
N PRO A 504 -19.79 1.13 12.48
CA PRO A 504 -21.24 1.28 12.57
C PRO A 504 -21.89 0.96 11.23
N ARG A 505 -22.78 -0.04 11.19
CA ARG A 505 -23.34 -0.55 9.94
C ARG A 505 -24.70 -1.21 10.12
N THR A 506 -25.42 -1.35 9.01
CA THR A 506 -26.63 -2.15 8.96
C THR A 506 -26.27 -3.63 8.81
N VAL A 507 -26.85 -4.47 9.66
CA VAL A 507 -26.65 -5.92 9.69
C VAL A 507 -27.94 -6.60 9.24
N PHE A 508 -27.81 -7.65 8.42
CA PHE A 508 -28.94 -8.35 7.81
C PHE A 508 -29.08 -9.78 8.31
N GLU A 509 -30.32 -10.20 8.54
CA GLU A 509 -30.74 -11.57 8.82
C GLU A 509 -31.59 -12.07 7.64
N GLY A 510 -31.40 -13.33 7.20
CA GLY A 510 -32.10 -13.89 6.04
C GLY A 510 -31.43 -13.62 4.68
N LEU A 511 -30.14 -13.30 4.66
CA LEU A 511 -29.40 -12.97 3.44
C LEU A 511 -29.14 -14.22 2.57
N THR A 512 -29.64 -14.22 1.33
CA THR A 512 -29.45 -15.26 0.31
C THR A 512 -28.61 -14.72 -0.86
N ARG A 513 -28.33 -15.56 -1.87
CA ARG A 513 -27.67 -15.08 -3.11
C ARG A 513 -28.58 -14.14 -3.91
N GLU A 514 -29.89 -14.39 -3.88
CA GLU A 514 -30.90 -13.67 -4.67
C GLU A 514 -31.19 -12.27 -4.09
N ASN A 515 -31.31 -12.14 -2.76
CA ASN A 515 -31.63 -10.87 -2.12
C ASN A 515 -30.41 -10.00 -1.73
N ARG A 516 -29.18 -10.46 -2.05
CA ARG A 516 -27.94 -9.74 -1.73
C ARG A 516 -27.85 -8.35 -2.36
N ALA A 517 -28.32 -8.20 -3.59
CA ALA A 517 -28.34 -6.91 -4.27
C ALA A 517 -29.24 -5.92 -3.53
N ALA A 518 -30.47 -6.34 -3.19
CA ALA A 518 -31.41 -5.54 -2.42
C ALA A 518 -30.86 -5.15 -1.04
N ALA A 519 -30.19 -6.06 -0.33
CA ALA A 519 -29.53 -5.75 0.94
C ALA A 519 -28.43 -4.66 0.79
N THR A 520 -27.64 -4.75 -0.30
CA THR A 520 -26.55 -3.82 -0.58
C THR A 520 -27.09 -2.43 -0.92
N ASP A 521 -28.12 -2.35 -1.76
CA ASP A 521 -28.77 -1.09 -2.13
C ASP A 521 -29.44 -0.45 -0.91
N PHE A 522 -30.15 -1.24 -0.09
CA PHE A 522 -30.76 -0.75 1.14
C PHE A 522 -29.73 -0.21 2.14
N ALA A 523 -28.60 -0.91 2.32
CA ALA A 523 -27.51 -0.42 3.16
C ALA A 523 -26.92 0.88 2.60
N ARG A 524 -26.71 0.96 1.28
CA ARG A 524 -26.18 2.15 0.60
C ARG A 524 -27.08 3.36 0.80
N GLU A 525 -28.40 3.22 0.62
CA GLU A 525 -29.35 4.31 0.83
C GLU A 525 -29.31 4.88 2.27
N ARG A 526 -29.13 4.00 3.26
CA ARG A 526 -28.97 4.41 4.68
C ARG A 526 -27.62 5.06 4.96
N ILE A 527 -26.54 4.60 4.32
CA ILE A 527 -25.19 5.14 4.49
C ILE A 527 -25.02 6.49 3.78
N VAL A 528 -25.59 6.68 2.59
CA VAL A 528 -25.48 7.93 1.81
C VAL A 528 -26.00 9.13 2.61
N ARG A 529 -26.96 8.93 3.51
CA ARG A 529 -27.49 9.98 4.40
C ARG A 529 -26.62 10.25 5.64
N ARG A 530 -25.61 9.42 5.92
CA ARG A 530 -24.72 9.50 7.09
C ARG A 530 -23.43 10.24 6.74
N TYR A 531 -23.53 11.55 6.60
CA TYR A 531 -22.36 12.43 6.50
C TYR A 531 -21.52 12.42 7.79
N ASN A 532 -20.31 13.00 7.76
CA ASN A 532 -19.34 12.97 8.85
C ASN A 532 -19.93 13.25 10.26
N PRO A 533 -20.82 14.23 10.48
CA PRO A 533 -21.41 14.46 11.80
C PRO A 533 -22.23 13.27 12.34
N ALA A 534 -23.04 12.65 11.47
CA ALA A 534 -23.88 11.51 11.85
C ALA A 534 -23.02 10.27 12.12
N LEU A 535 -22.00 10.01 11.29
CA LEU A 535 -21.08 8.91 11.51
C LEU A 535 -20.26 9.10 12.80
N ASN A 536 -19.80 10.33 13.07
CA ASN A 536 -19.11 10.64 14.33
C ASN A 536 -19.99 10.42 15.55
N ALA A 537 -21.28 10.79 15.49
CA ALA A 537 -22.22 10.55 16.59
C ALA A 537 -22.46 9.04 16.81
N LEU A 538 -22.52 8.25 15.74
CA LEU A 538 -22.62 6.79 15.84
C LEU A 538 -21.35 6.18 16.44
N LEU A 539 -20.17 6.62 16.00
CA LEU A 539 -18.90 6.17 16.54
C LEU A 539 -18.79 6.52 18.03
N GLU A 540 -19.17 7.74 18.42
CA GLU A 540 -19.22 8.18 19.81
C GLU A 540 -20.13 7.29 20.65
N PHE A 541 -21.35 7.00 20.17
CA PHE A 541 -22.27 6.10 20.85
C PHE A 541 -21.65 4.71 21.09
N TRP A 542 -21.11 4.09 20.04
CA TRP A 542 -20.53 2.75 20.16
C TRP A 542 -19.25 2.73 21.01
N SER A 543 -18.42 3.78 20.90
CA SER A 543 -17.21 3.88 21.71
C SER A 543 -17.53 4.03 23.19
N MET A 544 -18.48 4.90 23.54
CA MET A 544 -18.92 5.08 24.93
C MET A 544 -19.61 3.84 25.48
N LEU A 545 -20.39 3.12 24.65
CA LEU A 545 -21.05 1.90 25.08
C LEU A 545 -20.03 0.83 25.50
N PHE A 546 -18.96 0.63 24.71
CA PHE A 546 -17.97 -0.42 24.94
C PHE A 546 -16.81 -0.01 25.87
N ALA A 547 -16.64 1.29 26.13
CA ALA A 547 -15.61 1.80 27.02
C ALA A 547 -15.74 1.19 28.43
N SER A 548 -14.60 0.74 28.97
CA SER A 548 -14.50 0.12 30.30
C SER A 548 -13.12 0.36 30.93
N PRO A 549 -12.62 1.62 31.03
CA PRO A 549 -11.22 1.85 31.37
C PRO A 549 -10.84 1.42 32.80
N GLN A 550 -11.80 1.43 33.73
CA GLN A 550 -11.60 1.12 35.15
C GLN A 550 -12.15 -0.24 35.59
N ARG A 551 -12.77 -1.03 34.70
CA ARG A 551 -13.40 -2.30 35.06
C ARG A 551 -13.15 -3.37 34.00
N ASP A 552 -12.75 -4.55 34.45
CA ASP A 552 -12.62 -5.71 33.60
C ASP A 552 -13.99 -6.18 33.07
N LEU A 553 -14.04 -6.46 31.76
CA LEU A 553 -15.15 -7.10 31.06
C LEU A 553 -14.83 -8.59 30.89
N PRO A 554 -15.35 -9.47 31.76
CA PRO A 554 -15.11 -10.89 31.63
C PRO A 554 -15.93 -11.48 30.48
N ALA A 555 -15.26 -12.27 29.64
CA ALA A 555 -15.85 -13.01 28.54
C ALA A 555 -16.83 -14.06 29.05
N LEU A 556 -16.51 -14.71 30.17
CA LEU A 556 -17.28 -15.79 30.76
C LEU A 556 -17.83 -15.39 32.13
N GLY A 557 -18.96 -15.97 32.53
CA GLY A 557 -19.55 -15.78 33.87
C GLY A 557 -19.01 -16.76 34.91
N ILE A 558 -17.72 -17.09 34.85
CA ILE A 558 -17.09 -18.13 35.69
C ILE A 558 -16.34 -17.51 36.87
N SER A 559 -16.33 -18.21 38.00
CA SER A 559 -15.61 -17.84 39.23
C SER A 559 -14.33 -18.66 39.48
N THR A 560 -14.11 -19.73 38.70
CA THR A 560 -12.97 -20.64 38.81
C THR A 560 -12.35 -20.90 37.43
N GLY A 561 -11.09 -21.31 37.39
CA GLY A 561 -10.32 -21.50 36.14
C GLY A 561 -9.77 -20.20 35.55
N VAL A 562 -9.63 -20.14 34.23
CA VAL A 562 -9.03 -18.98 33.53
C VAL A 562 -10.08 -18.27 32.68
N ASN A 563 -10.46 -17.06 33.11
CA ASN A 563 -11.42 -16.22 32.40
C ASN A 563 -10.69 -15.13 31.60
N ALA A 564 -11.09 -14.93 30.35
CA ALA A 564 -10.60 -13.80 29.57
C ALA A 564 -11.28 -12.51 30.04
N ALA A 565 -10.51 -11.51 30.45
CA ALA A 565 -11.00 -10.23 30.90
C ALA A 565 -10.35 -9.09 30.10
N PHE A 566 -11.15 -8.11 29.69
CA PHE A 566 -10.69 -7.00 28.85
C PHE A 566 -11.01 -5.65 29.47
N ARG A 567 -10.14 -4.66 29.28
CA ARG A 567 -10.44 -3.25 29.53
C ARG A 567 -10.28 -2.48 28.25
N LEU A 568 -11.27 -1.67 27.93
CA LEU A 568 -11.30 -0.82 26.74
C LEU A 568 -11.19 0.63 27.16
N GLY A 569 -10.36 1.41 26.48
CA GLY A 569 -10.29 2.85 26.65
C GLY A 569 -11.63 3.53 26.34
N ASP A 570 -11.79 4.75 26.85
CA ASP A 570 -12.91 5.66 26.57
C ASP A 570 -12.60 6.64 25.43
N VAL A 571 -11.34 6.72 25.03
CA VAL A 571 -10.87 7.60 23.95
C VAL A 571 -10.61 6.77 22.69
N THR A 572 -11.26 7.14 21.59
CA THR A 572 -10.97 6.55 20.27
C THR A 572 -9.60 6.98 19.77
N ALA A 573 -8.94 6.17 18.94
CA ALA A 573 -7.70 6.53 18.29
C ALA A 573 -7.86 7.81 17.45
N PHE A 574 -6.77 8.55 17.32
CA PHE A 574 -6.69 9.73 16.46
C PHE A 574 -5.38 9.72 15.69
N SER A 575 -5.38 10.27 14.48
CA SER A 575 -4.14 10.63 13.79
C SER A 575 -3.81 12.10 14.05
N GLY A 576 -2.60 12.36 14.54
CA GLY A 576 -2.03 13.70 14.59
C GLY A 576 -1.16 14.00 13.36
N ARG A 577 -0.79 15.27 13.16
CA ARG A 577 0.38 15.57 12.33
C ARG A 577 1.60 14.91 12.99
N ALA A 578 2.33 14.10 12.24
CA ALA A 578 3.64 13.62 12.68
C ALA A 578 4.46 14.85 13.09
N ARG A 579 4.94 14.88 14.34
CA ARG A 579 5.94 15.87 14.72
C ARG A 579 7.21 15.49 13.95
N ALA A 580 7.69 16.41 13.12
CA ALA A 580 9.05 16.37 12.58
C ALA A 580 10.08 16.54 13.71
#